data_AF-A0A1F8M5D9-F1
#
_entry.id   AF-A0A1F8M5D9-F1
#
_cell.length_a   1.000
_cell.length_b   1.000
_cell.length_c   1.000
_cell.angle_alpha   90.00
_cell.angle_beta   90.00
_cell.angle_gamma   90.00
#
_symmetry.space_group_name_H-M   'P 1'
#
loop_
_entity.id
_entity.type
_entity.pdbx_description
1 polymer ?
#
loop_
_entity_poly.entity_id
_entity_poly.type
_entity_poly.pdbx_seq_one_letter_code
_entity_poly.pdbx_strand_id
1 'polypeptide(L)'
;MTKETVEYGESYEGIFLNDLDGYGKTAWGMTEDEVLRAETPRAERLERPGIFVGGRAATLRIKELQTRAGKFGADFIFEDSSRRLIQVNLTSFDEKNHRGRPQAFSVLKKLLTEKYGAPKLENGLSEVASWKVGKTVIELVHLDIQPVSSLVVVSYKSAMAGNVASDNP
;
A
#
# COMPACT_ATOMS: atom_id res chain seq x y z
N MET A 1 13.61 12.64 39.22
CA MET A 1 13.99 12.16 37.88
C MET A 1 12.79 11.43 37.30
N THR A 2 11.98 12.15 36.55
CA THR A 2 10.75 11.65 35.92
C THR A 2 11.15 10.88 34.68
N LYS A 3 10.72 9.61 34.61
CA LYS A 3 10.87 8.78 33.42
C LYS A 3 10.03 9.40 32.30
N GLU A 4 10.67 9.86 31.23
CA GLU A 4 9.98 10.23 30.00
C GLU A 4 9.39 8.94 29.40
N THR A 5 8.08 8.82 29.51
CA THR A 5 7.28 7.89 28.72
C THR A 5 7.35 8.37 27.27
N VAL A 6 8.16 7.71 26.46
CA VAL A 6 8.10 7.88 25.00
C VAL A 6 6.79 7.25 24.54
N GLU A 7 5.83 8.08 24.13
CA GLU A 7 4.59 7.63 23.49
C GLU A 7 4.91 6.95 22.16
N TYR A 8 4.96 5.61 22.16
CA TYR A 8 5.11 4.76 20.97
C TYR A 8 3.77 4.60 20.24
N GLY A 9 3.15 5.71 19.81
CA GLY A 9 1.76 5.74 19.36
C GLY A 9 1.48 5.55 17.86
N GLU A 10 2.32 6.04 16.95
CA GLU A 10 1.88 6.16 15.53
C GLU A 10 2.88 5.60 14.49
N SER A 11 4.10 5.21 14.88
CA SER A 11 5.20 4.97 13.93
C SER A 11 5.22 3.58 13.28
N TYR A 12 4.30 2.66 13.61
CA TYR A 12 4.32 1.29 13.08
C TYR A 12 3.00 0.85 12.41
N GLU A 13 1.93 1.65 12.51
CA GLU A 13 0.60 1.29 12.00
C GLU A 13 0.40 1.60 10.51
N GLY A 14 1.36 2.26 9.85
CA GLY A 14 1.23 2.68 8.45
C GLY A 14 1.00 1.54 7.43
N ILE A 15 1.19 0.28 7.80
CA ILE A 15 0.84 -0.88 6.95
C ILE A 15 -0.42 -1.60 7.51
N PHE A 16 -0.81 -1.34 8.74
CA PHE A 16 -1.82 -2.14 9.43
C PHE A 16 -3.05 -1.30 9.71
N LEU A 17 -4.09 -1.48 8.90
CA LEU A 17 -5.33 -0.73 9.00
C LEU A 17 -6.32 -1.46 9.92
N ASN A 18 -6.88 -0.74 10.89
CA ASN A 18 -7.90 -1.27 11.78
C ASN A 18 -9.30 -1.21 11.14
N ASP A 19 -9.54 -0.18 10.33
CA ASP A 19 -10.72 -0.03 9.48
C ASP A 19 -10.28 0.00 8.02
N LEU A 20 -10.90 -0.83 7.19
CA LEU A 20 -10.49 -1.11 5.82
C LEU A 20 -11.45 -0.51 4.80
N ASP A 21 -12.03 0.63 5.12
CA ASP A 21 -12.76 1.47 4.18
C ASP A 21 -11.85 2.42 3.37
N GLY A 22 -10.52 2.34 3.56
CA GLY A 22 -9.51 3.10 2.84
C GLY A 22 -8.08 2.74 3.27
N TYR A 23 -7.17 3.71 3.25
CA TYR A 23 -5.81 3.59 3.77
C TYR A 23 -5.43 4.78 4.65
N GLY A 24 -4.86 4.52 5.83
CA GLY A 24 -4.49 5.54 6.79
C GLY A 24 -5.72 6.30 7.28
N LYS A 25 -5.76 7.61 7.04
CA LYS A 25 -6.88 8.51 7.35
C LYS A 25 -7.84 8.71 6.16
N THR A 26 -7.63 7.99 5.06
CA THR A 26 -8.41 8.12 3.83
C THR A 26 -9.51 7.06 3.74
N ALA A 27 -10.46 7.27 2.82
CA ALA A 27 -11.48 6.31 2.42
C ALA A 27 -11.47 6.11 0.90
N TRP A 28 -11.87 4.93 0.44
CA TRP A 28 -12.09 4.66 -0.99
C TRP A 28 -13.14 5.62 -1.55
N GLY A 29 -12.91 6.12 -2.77
CA GLY A 29 -13.79 7.11 -3.38
C GLY A 29 -13.45 8.57 -3.06
N MET A 30 -12.51 8.84 -2.15
CA MET A 30 -12.04 10.22 -1.94
C MET A 30 -11.39 10.79 -3.20
N THR A 31 -11.61 12.09 -3.44
CA THR A 31 -10.85 12.90 -4.42
C THR A 31 -9.42 13.15 -3.94
N GLU A 32 -8.55 13.60 -4.84
CA GLU A 32 -7.19 14.02 -4.47
C GLU A 32 -7.15 15.06 -3.35
N ASP A 33 -8.00 16.08 -3.41
CA ASP A 33 -8.00 17.14 -2.39
C ASP A 33 -8.51 16.63 -1.04
N GLU A 34 -9.44 15.69 -1.04
CA GLU A 34 -9.89 15.03 0.19
C GLU A 34 -8.79 14.17 0.79
N VAL A 35 -8.08 13.39 -0.03
CA VAL A 35 -6.92 12.59 0.41
C VAL A 35 -5.82 13.49 0.96
N LEU A 36 -5.47 14.58 0.25
CA LEU A 36 -4.43 15.51 0.67
C LEU A 36 -4.77 16.15 2.02
N ARG A 37 -6.03 16.57 2.22
CA ARG A 37 -6.49 17.10 3.51
C ARG A 37 -6.46 16.04 4.61
N ALA A 38 -6.93 14.82 4.33
CA ALA A 38 -7.00 13.74 5.31
C ALA A 38 -5.61 13.29 5.80
N GLU A 39 -4.62 13.28 4.90
CA GLU A 39 -3.25 12.86 5.20
C GLU A 39 -2.29 14.03 5.44
N THR A 40 -2.79 15.25 5.59
CA THR A 40 -1.95 16.39 5.99
C THR A 40 -1.34 16.14 7.39
N PRO A 41 -0.04 16.40 7.60
CA PRO A 41 0.94 16.98 6.67
C PRO A 41 1.82 15.95 5.91
N ARG A 42 1.46 14.67 5.95
CA ARG A 42 2.28 13.54 5.48
C ARG A 42 2.23 13.32 3.97
N ALA A 43 1.06 13.57 3.37
CA ALA A 43 0.87 13.43 1.93
C ALA A 43 1.23 14.71 1.18
N GLU A 44 1.83 14.54 0.00
CA GLU A 44 2.17 15.61 -0.92
C GLU A 44 1.77 15.26 -2.35
N ARG A 45 1.60 16.29 -3.19
CA ARG A 45 1.40 16.12 -4.62
C ARG A 45 2.72 15.71 -5.28
N LEU A 46 2.66 14.71 -6.14
CA LEU A 46 3.79 14.33 -6.99
C LEU A 46 3.97 15.39 -8.08
N GLU A 47 5.22 15.80 -8.33
CA GLU A 47 5.54 16.74 -9.42
C GLU A 47 5.19 16.15 -10.80
N ARG A 48 5.28 14.82 -10.92
CA ARG A 48 4.90 14.08 -12.12
C ARG A 48 4.05 12.88 -11.71
N PRO A 49 2.82 12.74 -12.24
CA PRO A 49 2.00 11.57 -11.96
C PRO A 49 2.68 10.26 -12.38
N GLY A 50 2.61 9.25 -11.52
CA GLY A 50 2.99 7.89 -11.89
C GLY A 50 1.86 7.25 -12.70
N ILE A 51 2.08 6.93 -13.97
CA ILE A 51 1.06 6.33 -14.84
C ILE A 51 1.10 4.80 -14.70
N PHE A 52 -0.06 4.21 -14.45
CA PHE A 52 -0.27 2.78 -14.37
C PHE A 52 -1.19 2.30 -15.50
N VAL A 53 -1.10 1.00 -15.82
CA VAL A 53 -1.95 0.36 -16.83
C VAL A 53 -3.43 0.53 -16.48
N GLY A 54 -4.26 0.75 -17.50
CA GLY A 54 -5.73 0.83 -17.35
C GLY A 54 -6.26 2.19 -16.93
N GLY A 55 -5.57 3.29 -17.29
CA GLY A 55 -6.03 4.65 -16.97
C GLY A 55 -6.03 4.90 -15.47
N ARG A 56 -4.89 4.67 -14.82
CA ARG A 56 -4.71 4.88 -13.38
C ARG A 56 -3.49 5.75 -13.16
N ALA A 57 -3.59 6.70 -12.25
CA ALA A 57 -2.50 7.61 -11.96
C ALA A 57 -2.26 7.73 -10.46
N ALA A 58 -1.00 7.61 -10.04
CA ALA A 58 -0.58 8.09 -8.73
C ALA A 58 -0.27 9.58 -8.83
N THR A 59 -1.01 10.41 -8.10
CA THR A 59 -0.83 11.87 -8.07
C THR A 59 -0.41 12.38 -6.70
N LEU A 60 -0.60 11.58 -5.64
CA LEU A 60 -0.21 11.90 -4.28
C LEU A 60 0.69 10.80 -3.69
N ARG A 61 1.60 11.19 -2.80
CA ARG A 61 2.51 10.28 -2.10
C ARG A 61 2.72 10.66 -0.64
N ILE A 62 2.89 9.66 0.23
CA ILE A 62 3.63 9.81 1.50
C ILE A 62 5.06 9.31 1.27
N LYS A 63 6.03 10.20 1.46
CA LYS A 63 7.44 9.94 1.11
C LYS A 63 8.07 8.80 1.89
N GLU A 64 7.91 8.78 3.21
CA GLU A 64 8.55 7.79 4.07
C GLU A 64 7.59 7.31 5.16
N LEU A 65 7.42 5.99 5.21
CA LEU A 65 6.76 5.23 6.25
C LEU A 65 7.78 4.26 6.81
N GLN A 66 8.19 4.49 8.06
CA GLN A 66 9.06 3.56 8.78
C GLN A 66 8.22 2.41 9.34
N THR A 67 8.68 1.18 9.16
CA THR A 67 7.98 -0.01 9.65
C THR A 67 8.97 -1.03 10.22
N ARG A 68 8.45 -2.11 10.82
CA ARG A 68 9.27 -3.26 11.22
C ARG A 68 9.92 -3.98 10.03
N ALA A 69 9.36 -3.84 8.83
CA ALA A 69 9.87 -4.48 7.62
C ALA A 69 10.82 -3.58 6.80
N GLY A 70 11.07 -2.34 7.24
CA GLY A 70 11.88 -1.35 6.54
C GLY A 70 11.12 -0.07 6.18
N LYS A 71 11.67 0.70 5.25
CA LYS A 71 11.11 1.97 4.76
C LYS A 71 10.26 1.76 3.52
N PHE A 72 9.09 2.40 3.50
CA PHE A 72 8.12 2.32 2.41
C PHE A 72 7.63 3.71 2.01
N GLY A 73 7.30 3.88 0.73
CA GLY A 73 6.59 5.05 0.23
C GLY A 73 5.17 4.65 -0.13
N ALA A 74 4.18 5.48 0.18
CA ALA A 74 2.80 5.21 -0.16
C ALA A 74 2.37 6.06 -1.36
N ASP A 75 2.00 5.42 -2.46
CA ASP A 75 1.43 6.08 -3.63
C ASP A 75 -0.09 5.90 -3.65
N PHE A 76 -0.83 7.02 -3.69
CA PHE A 76 -2.28 7.02 -3.80
C PHE A 76 -2.68 7.01 -5.27
N ILE A 77 -3.34 5.95 -5.70
CA ILE A 77 -3.71 5.69 -7.09
C ILE A 77 -5.19 5.97 -7.30
N PHE A 78 -5.44 6.87 -8.24
CA PHE A 78 -6.77 7.32 -8.63
C PHE A 78 -7.17 6.70 -9.97
N GLU A 79 -8.46 6.41 -10.10
CA GLU A 79 -9.07 6.04 -11.38
C GLU A 79 -9.18 7.29 -12.27
N ASP A 80 -8.72 7.21 -13.52
CA ASP A 80 -8.61 8.37 -14.41
C ASP A 80 -9.98 8.98 -14.78
N SER A 81 -10.99 8.13 -15.02
CA SER A 81 -12.34 8.58 -15.41
C SER A 81 -13.07 9.33 -14.30
N SER A 82 -13.00 8.81 -13.07
CA SER A 82 -13.76 9.33 -11.92
C SER A 82 -12.92 10.24 -11.02
N ARG A 83 -11.59 10.18 -11.13
CA ARG A 83 -10.59 10.81 -10.24
C ARG A 83 -10.81 10.46 -8.78
N ARG A 84 -11.15 9.20 -8.53
CA ARG A 84 -11.46 8.65 -7.21
C ARG A 84 -10.35 7.71 -6.74
N LEU A 85 -10.02 7.78 -5.45
CA LEU A 85 -9.05 6.89 -4.83
C LEU A 85 -9.57 5.46 -4.89
N ILE A 86 -8.80 4.58 -5.53
CA ILE A 86 -9.15 3.16 -5.68
C ILE A 86 -8.09 2.22 -5.12
N GLN A 87 -6.86 2.69 -4.97
CA GLN A 87 -5.74 1.87 -4.54
C GLN A 87 -4.65 2.70 -3.86
N VAL A 88 -3.95 2.10 -2.90
CA VAL A 88 -2.70 2.63 -2.34
C VAL A 88 -1.61 1.58 -2.43
N ASN A 89 -0.46 1.95 -2.99
CA ASN A 89 0.71 1.08 -3.10
C ASN A 89 1.78 1.51 -2.11
N LEU A 90 2.16 0.60 -1.22
CA LEU A 90 3.33 0.75 -0.35
C LEU A 90 4.50 0.04 -1.00
N THR A 91 5.45 0.82 -1.51
CA THR A 91 6.64 0.29 -2.18
C THR A 91 7.85 0.45 -1.29
N SER A 92 8.57 -0.64 -1.05
CA SER A 92 9.84 -0.57 -0.31
C SER A 92 10.88 0.21 -1.11
N PHE A 93 11.49 1.18 -0.46
CA PHE A 93 12.67 1.87 -0.98
C PHE A 93 13.71 1.83 0.15
N ASP A 94 14.55 0.80 0.13
CA ASP A 94 15.74 0.79 0.94
C ASP A 94 16.91 0.54 0.00
N GLU A 95 17.69 1.60 -0.22
CA GLU A 95 18.83 1.63 -1.15
C GLU A 95 19.95 0.69 -0.69
N LYS A 96 19.98 0.29 0.59
CA LYS A 96 21.12 -0.42 1.17
C LYS A 96 21.00 -1.95 1.14
N ASN A 97 19.84 -2.54 0.86
CA ASN A 97 19.66 -3.99 1.06
C ASN A 97 18.78 -4.67 -0.01
N HIS A 98 19.31 -4.84 -1.23
CA HIS A 98 18.73 -5.77 -2.22
C HIS A 98 18.54 -7.19 -1.65
N ARG A 99 19.43 -7.63 -0.74
CA ARG A 99 19.37 -8.95 -0.08
C ARG A 99 18.34 -9.06 1.05
N GLY A 100 17.84 -7.94 1.59
CA GLY A 100 16.87 -7.92 2.68
C GLY A 100 15.40 -8.03 2.24
N ARG A 101 15.12 -8.00 0.94
CA ARG A 101 13.77 -7.92 0.39
C ARG A 101 12.94 -9.22 0.54
N PRO A 102 13.52 -10.42 0.40
CA PRO A 102 12.82 -11.66 0.79
C PRO A 102 12.45 -11.69 2.28
N GLN A 103 13.29 -11.09 3.14
CA GLN A 103 13.01 -10.96 4.57
C GLN A 103 11.88 -9.96 4.82
N ALA A 104 11.87 -8.81 4.13
CA ALA A 104 10.78 -7.85 4.21
C ALA A 104 9.44 -8.47 3.79
N PHE A 105 9.40 -9.23 2.69
CA PHE A 105 8.20 -9.97 2.29
C PHE A 105 7.75 -10.96 3.37
N SER A 106 8.67 -11.78 3.90
CA SER A 106 8.34 -12.77 4.93
C SER A 106 7.81 -12.13 6.22
N VAL A 107 8.43 -11.02 6.65
CA VAL A 107 8.00 -10.25 7.82
C VAL A 107 6.61 -9.65 7.58
N LEU A 108 6.38 -9.03 6.42
CA LEU A 108 5.07 -8.46 6.08
C LEU A 108 3.99 -9.54 5.99
N LYS A 109 4.27 -10.67 5.33
CA LYS A 109 3.34 -11.79 5.22
C LYS A 109 2.92 -12.29 6.59
N LYS A 110 3.89 -12.46 7.51
CA LYS A 110 3.61 -12.86 8.89
C LYS A 110 2.73 -11.84 9.61
N LEU A 111 3.09 -10.56 9.58
CA LEU A 111 2.34 -9.52 10.29
C LEU A 111 0.93 -9.31 9.72
N LEU A 112 0.77 -9.36 8.39
CA LEU A 112 -0.53 -9.30 7.73
C LEU A 112 -1.38 -10.52 8.07
N THR A 113 -0.76 -11.71 8.16
CA THR A 113 -1.45 -12.94 8.57
C THR A 113 -1.90 -12.89 10.03
N GLU A 114 -1.06 -12.37 10.92
CA GLU A 114 -1.41 -12.17 12.34
C GLU A 114 -2.60 -11.20 12.49
N LYS A 115 -2.69 -10.18 11.63
CA LYS A 115 -3.77 -9.18 11.70
C LYS A 115 -5.06 -9.59 10.99
N TYR A 116 -4.97 -10.17 9.79
CA TYR A 116 -6.12 -10.40 8.91
C TYR A 116 -6.44 -11.89 8.68
N GLY A 117 -5.70 -12.80 9.31
CA GLY A 117 -5.85 -14.25 9.13
C GLY A 117 -5.07 -14.80 7.92
N ALA A 118 -5.29 -16.06 7.59
CA ALA A 118 -4.53 -16.74 6.55
C ALA A 118 -4.77 -16.12 5.15
N PRO A 119 -3.70 -15.84 4.36
CA PRO A 119 -3.85 -15.36 2.99
C PRO A 119 -4.35 -16.46 2.05
N LYS A 120 -4.98 -16.04 0.95
CA LYS A 120 -4.99 -16.81 -0.28
C LYS A 120 -3.61 -16.68 -0.93
N LEU A 121 -2.95 -17.81 -1.19
CA LEU A 121 -1.66 -17.83 -1.88
C LEU A 121 -1.90 -18.12 -3.36
N GLU A 122 -1.27 -17.32 -4.22
CA GLU A 122 -1.20 -17.59 -5.64
C GLU A 122 0.26 -17.85 -6.02
N ASN A 123 0.51 -19.05 -6.52
CA ASN A 123 1.85 -19.49 -6.93
C ASN A 123 2.01 -19.21 -8.43
N GLY A 124 2.93 -18.32 -8.78
CA GLY A 124 3.31 -17.98 -10.15
C GLY A 124 4.78 -17.55 -10.24
N LEU A 125 5.14 -16.72 -11.24
CA LEU A 125 6.50 -16.16 -11.36
C LEU A 125 6.90 -15.23 -10.20
N SER A 126 5.93 -14.79 -9.40
CA SER A 126 6.13 -13.99 -8.18
C SER A 126 5.32 -14.61 -7.04
N GLU A 127 5.82 -14.51 -5.81
CA GLU A 127 5.06 -14.92 -4.63
C GLU A 127 4.03 -13.84 -4.31
N VAL A 128 2.74 -14.19 -4.41
CA VAL A 128 1.62 -13.31 -4.10
C VAL A 128 0.82 -13.87 -2.94
N ALA A 129 0.65 -13.07 -1.89
CA ALA A 129 -0.25 -13.34 -0.80
C ALA A 129 -1.38 -12.30 -0.80
N SER A 130 -2.63 -12.76 -0.75
CA SER A 130 -3.81 -11.90 -0.83
C SER A 130 -4.76 -12.11 0.36
N TRP A 131 -5.28 -11.01 0.91
CA TRP A 131 -6.31 -11.01 1.95
C TRP A 131 -7.51 -10.19 1.47
N LYS A 132 -8.71 -10.72 1.61
CA LYS A 132 -9.95 -9.97 1.42
C LYS A 132 -10.56 -9.68 2.77
N VAL A 133 -10.68 -8.42 3.11
CA VAL A 133 -11.25 -7.98 4.40
C VAL A 133 -12.27 -6.87 4.11
N GLY A 134 -13.54 -7.19 4.33
CA GLY A 134 -14.64 -6.30 3.98
C GLY A 134 -14.59 -5.89 2.50
N LYS A 135 -14.50 -4.58 2.27
CA LYS A 135 -14.43 -3.95 0.94
C LYS A 135 -13.00 -3.73 0.43
N THR A 136 -11.99 -4.23 1.13
CA THR A 136 -10.58 -4.09 0.72
C THR A 136 -9.95 -5.42 0.38
N VAL A 137 -9.19 -5.41 -0.71
CA VAL A 137 -8.26 -6.47 -1.07
C VAL A 137 -6.85 -5.97 -0.77
N ILE A 138 -6.12 -6.73 0.03
CA ILE A 138 -4.72 -6.49 0.35
C ILE A 138 -3.90 -7.50 -0.42
N GLU A 139 -2.91 -7.05 -1.18
CA GLU A 139 -1.98 -7.92 -1.91
C GLU A 139 -0.56 -7.59 -1.51
N LEU A 140 0.19 -8.61 -1.10
CA LEU A 140 1.62 -8.54 -0.88
C LEU A 140 2.31 -9.27 -2.03
N VAL A 141 3.22 -8.58 -2.72
CA VAL A 141 3.97 -9.13 -3.84
C VAL A 141 5.46 -8.92 -3.62
N HIS A 142 6.23 -9.99 -3.84
CA HIS A 142 7.69 -9.89 -4.05
C HIS A 142 7.98 -10.00 -5.54
N LEU A 143 8.40 -8.89 -6.13
CA LEU A 143 8.84 -8.84 -7.52
C LEU A 143 10.36 -9.01 -7.53
N ASP A 144 10.85 -10.12 -8.07
CA ASP A 144 12.27 -10.34 -8.31
C ASP A 144 12.56 -10.33 -9.81
N ILE A 145 13.17 -9.25 -10.29
CA ILE A 145 13.54 -9.06 -11.70
C ILE A 145 15.06 -9.07 -11.75
N GLN A 146 15.66 -10.26 -11.65
CA GLN A 146 17.12 -10.40 -11.68
C GLN A 146 17.66 -10.10 -13.09
N PRO A 147 18.83 -9.42 -13.20
CA PRO A 147 19.66 -8.82 -12.15
C PRO A 147 19.29 -7.36 -11.82
N VAL A 148 18.18 -6.85 -12.37
CA VAL A 148 17.84 -5.42 -12.45
C VAL A 148 17.36 -4.86 -11.11
N SER A 149 16.38 -5.51 -10.49
CA SER A 149 15.79 -5.02 -9.24
C SER A 149 15.02 -6.13 -8.51
N SER A 150 14.85 -5.93 -7.20
CA SER A 150 13.90 -6.71 -6.41
C SER A 150 13.09 -5.72 -5.59
N LEU A 151 11.78 -5.88 -5.48
CA LEU A 151 10.87 -4.94 -4.81
C LEU A 151 9.84 -5.73 -4.02
N VAL A 152 9.48 -5.19 -2.85
CA VAL A 152 8.31 -5.65 -2.09
C VAL A 152 7.26 -4.55 -2.14
N VAL A 153 6.07 -4.92 -2.58
CA VAL A 153 4.92 -4.02 -2.70
C VAL A 153 3.76 -4.58 -1.89
N VAL A 154 3.16 -3.73 -1.06
CA VAL A 154 1.85 -4.00 -0.44
C VAL A 154 0.83 -3.10 -1.11
N SER A 155 -0.20 -3.67 -1.72
CA SER A 155 -1.28 -2.93 -2.36
C SER A 155 -2.55 -3.06 -1.54
N TYR A 156 -3.19 -1.94 -1.20
CA TYR A 156 -4.55 -1.88 -0.66
C TYR A 156 -5.46 -1.43 -1.78
N LYS A 157 -6.48 -2.22 -2.12
CA LYS A 157 -7.36 -1.97 -3.25
C LYS A 157 -8.81 -2.00 -2.80
N SER A 158 -9.61 -1.08 -3.30
CA SER A 158 -11.06 -1.18 -3.19
C SER A 158 -11.55 -2.39 -3.99
N ALA A 159 -12.26 -3.32 -3.34
CA ALA A 159 -12.89 -4.47 -3.97
C ALA A 159 -13.99 -4.08 -4.98
N MET A 160 -14.48 -2.83 -4.91
CA MET A 160 -15.51 -2.31 -5.81
C MET A 160 -14.95 -1.76 -7.11
N ALA A 161 -13.64 -1.43 -7.17
CA ALA A 161 -13.00 -0.88 -8.37
C ALA A 161 -12.82 -1.90 -9.51
N GLY A 162 -13.13 -3.18 -9.28
CA GLY A 162 -13.10 -4.25 -10.28
C GLY A 162 -14.44 -4.50 -11.00
N ASN A 163 -15.56 -3.94 -10.53
CA ASN A 163 -16.89 -4.22 -11.07
C ASN A 163 -17.33 -3.29 -12.22
N VAL A 164 -16.44 -2.42 -12.73
CA VAL A 164 -16.79 -1.43 -13.76
C VAL A 164 -16.24 -1.82 -15.15
N ALA A 165 -15.62 -2.99 -15.30
CA ALA A 165 -14.98 -3.40 -16.56
C ALA A 165 -15.39 -4.79 -17.09
N SER A 166 -16.55 -5.32 -16.68
CA SER A 166 -17.08 -6.57 -17.23
C SER A 166 -18.60 -6.54 -17.36
N ASP A 167 -19.13 -5.48 -17.94
CA ASP A 167 -20.39 -5.52 -18.68
C ASP A 167 -20.10 -4.95 -20.07
N ASN A 168 -19.75 -5.84 -20.99
CA ASN A 168 -19.83 -5.53 -22.41
C ASN A 168 -20.96 -6.40 -22.98
N PRO A 169 -21.98 -5.82 -23.62
CA PRO A 169 -23.13 -6.54 -24.17
C PRO A 169 -22.75 -7.48 -25.32
#